data_AF-X1HY21-F1
#
_entry.id   AF-X1HY21-F1
#
_cell.length_a   1.000
_cell.length_b   1.000
_cell.length_c   1.000
_cell.angle_alpha   90.00
_cell.angle_beta   90.00
_cell.angle_gamma   90.00
#
_symmetry.space_group_name_H-M   'P 1'
#
loop_
_entity.id
_entity.type
_entity.pdbx_description
1 polymer ?
#
loop_
_entity_poly.entity_id
_entity_poly.type
_entity_poly.pdbx_seq_one_letter_code
_entity_poly.pdbx_strand_id
1 'polypeptide(L)'
;TADNTALTLANNAQIYVTRDDDTNYLKLPVFPMDSAYDFPAFIPALRKLEISYYADATLTNRYVRFIIGRYKLTDILCARFNLEATQEARESTLCGVVP
;
A
#
# COMPACT_ATOMS: atom_id res chain seq x y z
N THR A 1 5.03 13.29 -14.07
CA THR A 1 5.85 13.62 -12.89
C THR A 1 5.25 14.86 -12.27
N ALA A 2 4.35 14.70 -11.29
CA ALA A 2 3.83 15.85 -10.57
C ALA A 2 4.91 16.23 -9.54
N ASP A 3 5.53 17.37 -9.77
CA ASP A 3 6.55 17.94 -8.91
C ASP A 3 5.86 18.41 -7.63
N ASN A 4 6.12 17.73 -6.51
CA ASN A 4 5.55 18.03 -5.19
C ASN A 4 6.31 19.20 -4.53
N THR A 5 6.59 20.25 -5.29
CA THR A 5 7.33 21.44 -4.84
C THR A 5 6.56 22.32 -3.85
N ALA A 6 5.31 21.96 -3.52
CA ALA A 6 4.42 22.72 -2.65
C ALA A 6 4.17 22.12 -1.25
N LEU A 7 4.80 21.01 -0.87
CA LEU A 7 4.62 20.43 0.48
C LEU A 7 5.56 21.09 1.50
N THR A 8 5.20 22.28 1.97
CA THR A 8 5.89 23.02 3.04
C THR A 8 5.56 22.52 4.45
N LEU A 9 5.13 21.26 4.62
CA LEU A 9 4.85 20.71 5.95
C LEU A 9 6.02 19.85 6.44
N ALA A 10 6.56 20.22 7.60
CA ALA A 10 7.51 19.42 8.35
C ALA A 10 6.95 17.99 8.56
N ASN A 11 7.79 16.98 8.35
CA ASN A 11 7.47 15.55 8.52
C ASN A 11 6.74 14.93 7.32
N ASN A 12 7.26 15.18 6.12
CA ASN A 12 6.82 14.48 4.93
C ASN A 12 7.24 13.01 5.01
N ALA A 13 6.24 12.13 4.91
CA ALA A 13 6.41 10.69 4.88
C ALA A 13 6.17 10.17 3.47
N GLN A 14 7.00 9.22 3.06
CA GLN A 14 6.75 8.46 1.85
C GLN A 14 6.92 6.97 2.10
N ILE A 15 5.92 6.21 1.64
CA ILE A 15 5.92 4.75 1.68
C ILE A 15 6.16 4.21 0.27
N TYR A 16 7.03 3.22 0.21
CA TYR A 16 7.32 2.46 -0.99
C TYR A 16 7.03 0.99 -0.68
N VAL A 17 6.43 0.29 -1.64
CA VAL A 17 6.25 -1.15 -1.57
C VAL A 17 7.01 -1.79 -2.72
N THR A 18 7.92 -2.68 -2.36
CA THR A 18 8.63 -3.58 -3.27
C THR A 18 7.95 -4.95 -3.18
N ARG A 19 7.73 -5.57 -4.33
CA ARG A 19 7.18 -6.93 -4.39
C ARG A 19 8.13 -7.81 -5.20
N ASP A 20 8.40 -9.02 -4.73
CA ASP A 20 9.23 -10.00 -5.43
C ASP A 20 10.53 -9.38 -6.00
N ASP A 21 10.67 -9.33 -7.34
CA ASP A 21 11.82 -8.73 -8.05
C ASP A 21 11.53 -7.29 -8.56
N ASP A 22 10.34 -6.76 -8.27
CA ASP A 22 9.81 -5.46 -8.71
C ASP A 22 10.01 -4.39 -7.63
N THR A 23 11.18 -3.76 -7.69
CA THR A 23 11.62 -2.74 -6.72
C THR A 23 10.83 -1.44 -6.91
N ASN A 24 10.28 -0.90 -5.82
CA ASN A 24 9.42 0.29 -5.82
C ASN A 24 8.16 0.14 -6.68
N TYR A 25 7.59 -1.07 -6.75
CA TYR A 25 6.34 -1.34 -7.47
C TYR A 25 5.22 -0.33 -7.19
N LEU A 26 5.05 0.04 -5.92
CA LEU A 26 4.11 1.08 -5.52
C LEU A 26 4.84 2.18 -4.74
N LYS A 27 4.65 3.42 -5.17
CA LYS A 27 5.12 4.61 -4.48
C LYS A 27 3.92 5.48 -4.15
N LEU A 28 3.64 5.64 -2.85
CA LEU A 28 2.54 6.49 -2.43
C LEU A 28 2.91 7.98 -2.60
N PRO A 29 1.92 8.84 -2.89
CA PRO A 29 2.10 10.27 -2.76
C PRO A 29 2.65 10.60 -1.37
N VAL A 30 3.47 11.64 -1.29
CA VAL A 30 3.93 12.14 0.01
C VAL A 30 2.70 12.61 0.79
N PHE A 31 2.58 12.16 2.03
CA PHE A 31 1.46 12.50 2.89
C PHE A 31 1.94 13.11 4.22
N PRO A 32 1.16 14.01 4.83
CA PRO A 32 1.49 14.58 6.12
C PRO A 32 1.33 13.51 7.20
N MET A 33 2.40 13.23 7.93
CA MET A 33 2.45 12.14 8.91
C MET A 33 1.70 12.43 10.22
N ASP A 34 1.11 13.62 10.34
CA ASP A 34 0.29 14.06 11.48
C ASP A 34 -1.15 13.53 11.46
N SER A 35 -1.53 12.86 10.38
CA SER A 35 -2.85 12.25 10.24
C SER A 35 -2.72 10.74 10.07
N ALA A 36 -3.62 9.99 10.73
CA ALA A 36 -3.75 8.56 10.50
C ALA A 36 -4.52 8.36 9.19
N TYR A 37 -3.91 7.63 8.26
CA TYR A 37 -4.52 7.28 6.98
C TYR A 37 -4.59 5.76 6.85
N ASP A 38 -5.78 5.24 6.61
CA ASP A 38 -5.94 3.88 6.13
C ASP A 38 -5.77 3.87 4.61
N PHE A 39 -4.78 3.11 4.14
CA PHE A 39 -4.50 2.96 2.72
C PHE A 39 -4.81 1.53 2.27
N PRO A 40 -6.05 1.23 1.88
CA PRO A 40 -6.41 -0.06 1.33
C PRO A 40 -5.83 -0.18 -0.09
N ALA A 41 -4.93 -1.14 -0.30
CA ALA A 41 -4.40 -1.44 -1.62
C ALA A 41 -4.22 -2.93 -1.86
N PHE A 42 -4.52 -3.34 -3.09
CA PHE A 42 -4.24 -4.68 -3.59
C PHE A 42 -2.84 -4.75 -4.20
N ILE A 43 -1.92 -5.43 -3.53
CA ILE A 43 -0.54 -5.67 -4.01
C ILE A 43 -0.30 -7.19 -4.07
N PRO A 44 -0.42 -7.82 -5.24
CA PRO A 44 -0.13 -9.23 -5.37
C PRO A 44 1.38 -9.46 -5.33
N ALA A 45 1.82 -10.36 -4.46
CA ALA A 45 3.21 -10.83 -4.35
C ALA A 45 3.22 -12.35 -4.15
N LEU A 46 4.21 -13.03 -4.72
CA LEU A 46 4.31 -14.49 -4.67
C LEU A 46 5.27 -14.99 -3.58
N ARG A 47 6.34 -14.25 -3.31
CA ARG A 47 7.43 -14.66 -2.42
C ARG A 47 7.79 -13.60 -1.40
N LYS A 48 7.87 -12.33 -1.81
CA LYS A 48 8.35 -11.24 -0.96
C LYS A 48 7.50 -10.00 -1.11
N LEU A 49 7.16 -9.39 0.01
CA LEU A 49 6.60 -8.03 0.06
C LEU A 49 7.42 -7.25 1.09
N GLU A 50 8.03 -6.17 0.64
CA GLU A 50 8.86 -5.30 1.46
C GLU A 50 8.26 -3.90 1.48
N ILE A 51 8.10 -3.37 2.68
CA ILE A 51 7.57 -2.03 2.88
C ILE A 51 8.72 -1.16 3.38
N SER A 52 9.09 -0.20 2.56
CA SER A 52 10.13 0.78 2.87
C SER A 52 9.49 2.12 3.17
N TYR A 53 10.16 2.88 4.01
CA TYR A 53 9.68 4.17 4.47
C TYR A 53 10.80 5.21 4.39
N TYR A 54 10.45 6.42 3.99
CA TYR A 54 11.34 7.58 4.00
C TYR A 54 10.68 8.74 4.76
N ALA A 55 11.45 9.35 5.65
CA ALA A 55 11.13 10.58 6.35
C ALA A 55 12.17 11.64 6.02
N ASP A 56 11.75 12.90 5.93
CA ASP A 56 12.65 14.05 5.89
C ASP A 56 13.19 14.47 7.28
N ALA A 57 12.58 13.98 8.36
CA ALA A 57 12.94 14.32 9.74
C ALA A 57 13.04 13.09 10.66
N THR A 58 13.75 13.24 11.78
CA THR A 58 13.76 12.23 12.85
C THR A 58 12.40 12.23 13.53
N LEU A 59 11.70 11.10 13.46
CA LEU A 59 10.34 10.97 13.98
C LEU A 59 10.33 10.23 15.30
N THR A 60 9.61 10.78 16.29
CA THR A 60 9.38 10.14 17.59
C THR A 60 7.91 9.73 17.68
N ASN A 61 7.64 8.50 18.15
CA ASN A 61 6.29 7.98 18.47
C ASN A 61 5.27 7.98 17.32
N ARG A 62 5.65 7.56 16.11
CA ARG A 62 4.71 7.34 14.99
C ARG A 62 4.50 5.86 14.75
N TYR A 63 3.23 5.47 14.58
CA TYR A 63 2.84 4.07 14.34
C TYR A 63 2.31 3.92 12.92
N VAL A 64 2.88 2.99 12.18
CA VAL A 64 2.34 2.53 10.90
C VAL A 64 1.84 1.10 11.09
N ARG A 65 0.58 0.84 10.72
CA ARG A 65 -0.02 -0.49 10.79
C ARG A 65 -0.14 -1.06 9.39
N PHE A 66 0.33 -2.29 9.23
CA PHE A 66 0.19 -3.03 7.98
C PHE A 66 -0.60 -4.31 8.25
N ILE A 67 -1.53 -4.63 7.36
CA ILE A 67 -2.27 -5.90 7.37
C ILE A 67 -1.93 -6.62 6.08
N ILE A 68 -1.23 -7.74 6.19
CA ILE A 68 -0.81 -8.56 5.04
C ILE A 68 -1.60 -9.86 5.09
N GLY A 69 -2.41 -10.10 4.06
CA GLY A 69 -3.15 -11.34 3.88
C GLY A 69 -2.41 -12.32 2.97
N ARG A 70 -2.58 -13.63 3.20
CA ARG A 70 -2.10 -14.69 2.31
C ARG A 70 -3.28 -15.42 1.71
N TYR A 71 -3.39 -15.34 0.39
CA TYR A 71 -4.49 -15.95 -0.37
C TYR A 71 -3.96 -16.93 -1.41
N LYS A 72 -4.80 -17.87 -1.83
CA LYS A 72 -4.50 -18.73 -2.98
C LYS A 72 -4.51 -17.87 -4.25
N LEU A 73 -3.48 -17.99 -5.08
CA LEU A 73 -3.33 -17.17 -6.29
C LEU A 73 -4.55 -17.27 -7.22
N THR A 74 -5.08 -18.47 -7.44
CA THR A 74 -6.28 -18.66 -8.26
C THR A 74 -7.47 -17.87 -7.72
N ASP A 75 -7.65 -17.89 -6.41
CA ASP A 75 -8.80 -17.31 -5.75
C ASP A 75 -8.73 -15.78 -5.76
N ILE A 76 -7.55 -15.22 -5.49
CA ILE A 76 -7.35 -13.77 -5.51
C ILE A 76 -7.40 -13.18 -6.92
N LEU A 77 -6.97 -13.93 -7.94
CA LEU A 77 -7.12 -13.54 -9.34
C LEU A 77 -8.58 -13.59 -9.77
N CYS A 78 -9.30 -14.66 -9.44
CA CYS A 78 -10.73 -14.76 -9.70
C CYS A 78 -11.48 -13.60 -9.03
N ALA A 79 -11.21 -13.30 -7.76
CA ALA A 79 -11.79 -12.17 -7.04
C ALA A 79 -11.54 -10.84 -7.74
N ARG A 80 -10.29 -10.60 -8.19
CA ARG A 80 -9.91 -9.36 -8.87
C ARG A 80 -10.61 -9.15 -10.20
N PHE A 81 -10.87 -10.22 -10.95
CA PHE A 81 -11.58 -10.20 -12.23
C PHE A 81 -13.08 -10.43 -12.10
N ASN A 82 -13.62 -10.37 -10.87
CA ASN A 82 -15.04 -10.55 -10.56
C ASN A 82 -15.62 -11.91 -11.01
N LEU A 83 -14.77 -12.95 -10.97
CA LEU A 83 -15.14 -14.36 -11.17
C LEU A 83 -15.49 -15.02 -9.82
N GLU A 84 -15.98 -16.26 -9.85
CA GLU A 84 -16.24 -17.02 -8.63
C GLU A 84 -14.97 -17.17 -7.79
N ALA A 85 -15.01 -16.59 -6.59
CA ALA A 85 -13.94 -16.58 -5.61
C ALA A 85 -14.56 -16.63 -4.21
N THR A 86 -13.77 -17.02 -3.22
CA THR A 86 -14.19 -16.99 -1.82
C THR A 86 -14.56 -15.57 -1.39
N GLN A 87 -15.47 -15.45 -0.43
CA GLN A 87 -15.90 -14.15 0.09
C GLN A 87 -14.71 -13.35 0.65
N GLU A 88 -13.80 -14.00 1.37
CA GLU A 88 -12.59 -13.37 1.93
C GLU A 88 -11.69 -12.79 0.83
N ALA A 89 -11.50 -13.53 -0.28
CA ALA A 89 -10.71 -13.04 -1.41
C ALA A 89 -11.39 -11.83 -2.07
N ARG A 90 -12.72 -11.86 -2.24
CA ARG A 90 -13.48 -10.73 -2.81
C ARG A 90 -13.34 -9.49 -1.94
N GLU A 91 -13.54 -9.60 -0.64
CA GLU A 91 -13.38 -8.49 0.32
C GLU A 91 -11.97 -7.90 0.28
N SER A 92 -10.94 -8.74 0.17
CA SER A 92 -9.54 -8.28 0.08
C SER A 92 -9.22 -7.53 -1.23
N THR A 93 -9.89 -7.87 -2.33
CA THR A 93 -9.72 -7.18 -3.62
C THR A 93 -10.51 -5.88 -3.76
N LEU A 94 -11.51 -5.66 -2.88
CA LEU A 94 -12.26 -4.40 -2.79
C LEU A 94 -11.43 -3.26 -2.18
N CYS A 95 -10.21 -3.55 -1.72
CA CYS A 95 -9.23 -2.55 -1.32
C CYS A 95 -8.70 -1.75 -2.55
N GLY A 96 -9.50 -0.78 -3.02
CA GLY A 96 -9.11 0.23 -4.00
C GLY A 96 -10.15 0.51 -5.10
N VAL A 97 -10.61 1.78 -5.12
CA VAL A 97 -11.62 2.45 -5.98
C VAL A 97 -13.09 2.15 -5.59
N VAL A 98 -13.58 2.90 -4.60
CA VAL A 98 -15.00 3.27 -4.54
C VAL A 98 -15.16 4.48 -5.49
N PRO A 99 -16.04 4.42 -6.50
CA PRO A 99 -16.33 5.55 -7.38
C PRO A 99 -16.95 6.75 -6.64
#